data_AF-A0A415JNC3-F1
#
_entry.id   AF-A0A415JNC3-F1
#
_cell.length_a   1.000
_cell.length_b   1.000
_cell.length_c   1.000
_cell.angle_alpha   90.00
_cell.angle_beta   90.00
_cell.angle_gamma   90.00
#
_symmetry.space_group_name_H-M   'P 1'
#
loop_
_entity.id
_entity.type
_entity.pdbx_description
1 polymer ?
#
loop_
_entity_poly.entity_id
_entity_poly.type
_entity_poly.pdbx_seq_one_letter_code
_entity_poly.pdbx_strand_id
1 'polypeptide(L)'
;MSAQVGSLRLALPRIQVGALPHFSMSGKFDAQSGSVPSVHVNWYASGGVFSSPSVIGVGEAGDEAVIPLRPSVLRGIGEGIGSTGGDPSEVIEWLDRNLPAIIQRYTPVTLERDLDRHVRAVMAGA
;
A
#
# COMPACT_ATOMS: atom_id res chain seq x y z
N MET A 1 13.29 -26.93 22.51
CA MET A 1 14.02 -27.69 23.54
C MET A 1 14.49 -26.71 24.61
N SER A 2 14.43 -27.07 25.90
CA SER A 2 14.92 -26.23 27.00
C SER A 2 16.00 -26.98 27.75
N ALA A 3 17.13 -26.33 28.00
CA ALA A 3 18.19 -26.84 28.87
C ALA A 3 18.21 -26.02 30.17
N GLN A 4 18.50 -26.68 31.29
CA GLN A 4 18.48 -26.07 32.61
C GLN A 4 19.75 -26.48 33.37
N VAL A 5 20.51 -25.48 33.84
CA VAL A 5 21.69 -25.67 34.67
C VAL A 5 21.54 -24.76 35.89
N GLY A 6 21.34 -25.35 37.07
CA GLY A 6 20.99 -24.61 38.28
C GLY A 6 19.65 -23.86 38.12
N SER A 7 19.63 -22.58 38.49
CA SER A 7 18.48 -21.68 38.34
C SER A 7 18.39 -21.00 36.96
N LEU A 8 19.35 -21.19 36.06
CA LEU A 8 19.35 -20.57 34.74
C LEU A 8 18.57 -21.43 33.74
N ARG A 9 17.52 -20.85 33.14
CA ARG A 9 16.67 -21.49 32.14
C ARG A 9 16.93 -20.89 30.76
N LEU A 10 17.65 -21.62 29.92
CA LEU A 10 17.93 -21.20 28.54
C LEU A 10 16.79 -21.71 27.64
N ALA A 11 15.96 -20.77 27.19
CA ALA A 11 14.96 -21.01 26.17
C ALA A 11 15.48 -20.48 24.84
N LEU A 12 15.66 -21.37 23.85
CA LEU A 12 15.91 -20.94 22.49
C LEU A 12 14.67 -20.18 21.98
N PRO A 13 14.81 -18.94 21.48
CA PRO A 13 13.69 -18.21 20.90
C PRO A 13 13.10 -19.03 19.76
N ARG A 14 11.77 -19.17 19.74
CA ARG A 14 11.10 -19.79 18.60
C ARG A 14 11.24 -18.86 17.40
N ILE A 15 12.04 -19.26 16.42
CA ILE A 15 12.15 -18.55 15.16
C ILE A 15 10.88 -18.85 14.37
N GLN A 16 10.00 -17.86 14.22
CA GLN A 16 8.91 -17.89 13.26
C GLN A 16 9.48 -17.40 11.93
N VAL A 17 9.76 -18.35 11.03
CA VAL A 17 10.09 -18.03 9.64
C VAL A 17 8.79 -17.89 8.86
N GLY A 18 8.70 -16.83 8.03
CA GLY A 18 7.61 -16.66 7.08
C GLY A 18 7.61 -17.76 6.01
N ALA A 19 6.76 -17.61 4.99
CA ALA A 19 6.72 -18.55 3.87
C ALA A 19 8.12 -18.67 3.23
N LEU A 20 8.65 -19.89 3.17
CA LEU A 20 9.98 -20.18 2.62
C LEU A 20 9.87 -20.47 1.12
N PRO A 21 10.86 -20.07 0.30
CA PRO A 21 10.82 -20.35 -1.13
C PRO A 21 10.82 -21.86 -1.42
N HIS A 22 10.19 -22.24 -2.52
CA HIS A 22 10.24 -23.61 -3.02
C HIS A 22 11.42 -23.78 -3.97
N PHE A 23 12.28 -24.74 -3.66
CA PHE A 23 13.40 -25.09 -4.51
C PHE A 23 13.00 -26.26 -5.42
N SER A 24 13.31 -26.17 -6.71
CA SER A 24 13.20 -27.30 -7.62
C SER A 24 14.44 -27.38 -8.51
N MET A 25 14.71 -28.56 -9.04
CA MET A 25 15.84 -28.81 -9.92
C MET A 25 15.36 -29.59 -11.14
N SER A 26 15.75 -29.15 -12.33
CA SER A 26 15.35 -29.75 -13.60
C SER A 26 16.56 -30.04 -14.47
N GLY A 27 16.59 -31.21 -15.10
CA GLY A 27 17.70 -31.64 -15.97
C GLY A 27 18.48 -32.81 -15.37
N LYS A 28 19.63 -33.11 -15.97
CA LYS A 28 20.52 -34.20 -15.53
C LYS A 28 21.94 -33.68 -15.38
N PHE A 29 22.67 -34.30 -14.46
CA PHE A 29 24.12 -34.18 -14.44
C PHE A 29 24.72 -35.21 -15.38
N ASP A 30 25.61 -34.79 -16.27
CA ASP A 30 26.36 -35.64 -17.17
C ASP A 30 27.74 -35.03 -17.41
N ALA A 31 28.76 -35.64 -16.78
CA ALA A 31 30.13 -35.15 -16.84
C ALA A 31 30.76 -35.29 -18.23
N GLN A 32 30.27 -36.19 -19.08
CA GLN A 32 30.83 -36.42 -20.41
C GLN A 32 30.31 -35.39 -21.42
N SER A 33 29.04 -34.98 -21.30
CA SER A 33 28.47 -33.88 -22.08
C SER A 33 28.67 -32.50 -21.43
N GLY A 34 29.12 -32.45 -20.18
CA GLY A 34 29.22 -31.21 -19.40
C GLY A 34 27.86 -30.65 -18.97
N SER A 35 26.78 -31.44 -19.08
CA SER A 35 25.44 -30.99 -18.73
C SER A 35 25.29 -30.94 -17.21
N VAL A 36 24.80 -29.82 -16.69
CA VAL A 36 24.45 -29.63 -15.28
C VAL A 36 22.97 -29.25 -15.19
N PRO A 37 22.24 -29.75 -14.17
CA PRO A 37 20.84 -29.41 -14.01
C PRO A 37 20.65 -27.96 -13.59
N SER A 38 19.54 -27.36 -14.02
CA SER A 38 19.14 -26.01 -13.62
C SER A 38 18.42 -26.06 -12.27
N VAL A 39 18.76 -25.13 -11.38
CA VAL A 39 18.08 -24.93 -10.09
C VAL A 39 17.12 -23.75 -10.22
N HIS A 40 15.89 -23.94 -9.75
CA HIS A 40 14.84 -22.92 -9.71
C HIS A 40 14.48 -22.61 -8.26
N VAL A 41 14.26 -21.32 -7.99
CA VAL A 41 13.84 -20.82 -6.68
C VAL A 41 12.53 -20.06 -6.86
N ASN A 42 11.43 -20.62 -6.36
CA ASN A 42 10.10 -20.04 -6.44
C ASN A 42 9.75 -19.34 -5.13
N TRP A 43 9.83 -18.01 -5.15
CA TRP A 43 9.41 -17.16 -4.05
C TRP A 43 7.89 -16.98 -4.04
N TYR A 44 7.34 -16.72 -2.86
CA TYR A 44 5.94 -16.33 -2.71
C TYR A 44 5.80 -14.83 -2.99
N ALA A 45 5.24 -14.45 -4.14
CA ALA A 45 5.07 -13.06 -4.57
C ALA A 45 3.95 -12.29 -3.84
N SER A 46 3.63 -12.65 -2.60
CA SER A 46 2.54 -12.04 -1.83
C SER A 46 2.98 -10.84 -1.00
N GLY A 47 4.28 -10.55 -0.94
CA GLY A 47 4.86 -9.54 -0.05
C GLY A 47 4.67 -9.89 1.44
N GLY A 48 5.05 -8.98 2.33
CA GLY A 48 4.85 -9.17 3.77
C GLY A 48 5.26 -7.98 4.63
N VAL A 49 4.56 -7.80 5.76
CA VAL A 49 4.89 -6.79 6.76
C VAL A 49 5.34 -7.50 8.03
N PHE A 50 6.56 -7.21 8.49
CA PHE A 50 7.16 -7.83 9.67
C PHE A 50 7.38 -6.78 10.76
N SER A 51 6.79 -7.00 11.94
CA SER A 51 6.84 -6.07 13.08
C SER A 51 7.70 -6.55 14.25
N SER A 52 8.41 -7.67 14.08
CA SER A 52 9.31 -8.27 15.06
C SER A 52 10.63 -8.71 14.39
N PRO A 53 11.71 -8.93 15.16
CA PRO A 53 12.94 -9.51 14.61
C PRO A 53 12.66 -10.85 13.93
N SER A 54 12.91 -10.91 12.63
CA SER A 54 12.61 -12.07 11.79
C SER A 54 13.68 -12.21 10.70
N VAL A 55 14.02 -13.46 10.36
CA VAL A 55 14.79 -13.74 9.15
C VAL A 55 13.80 -13.91 8.02
N ILE A 56 13.89 -13.03 7.02
CA ILE A 56 12.97 -12.96 5.88
C ILE A 56 13.74 -13.14 4.59
N GLY A 57 13.12 -13.81 3.61
CA GLY A 57 13.59 -13.82 2.24
C GLY A 57 12.65 -12.97 1.38
N VAL A 58 13.25 -12.26 0.41
CA VAL A 58 12.60 -11.36 -0.54
C VAL A 58 12.78 -11.92 -1.94
N GLY A 59 11.81 -11.69 -2.83
CA GLY A 59 11.81 -12.26 -4.18
C GLY A 59 10.50 -12.05 -4.94
N GLU A 60 9.93 -10.86 -4.87
CA GLU A 60 8.78 -10.50 -5.71
C GLU A 60 9.17 -10.53 -7.21
N ALA A 61 8.21 -10.87 -8.07
CA ALA A 61 8.35 -10.72 -9.51
C ALA A 61 8.11 -9.25 -9.92
N GLY A 62 9.01 -8.35 -9.52
CA GLY A 62 8.81 -6.90 -9.64
C GLY A 62 9.73 -6.08 -8.72
N ASP A 63 9.37 -4.81 -8.53
CA ASP A 63 10.10 -3.86 -7.68
C ASP A 63 9.74 -4.09 -6.20
N GLU A 64 10.69 -4.62 -5.43
CA GLU A 64 10.48 -4.91 -4.00
C GLU A 64 11.28 -3.97 -3.09
N ALA A 65 10.70 -3.55 -1.97
CA ALA A 65 11.35 -2.67 -0.99
C ALA A 65 11.20 -3.18 0.45
N VAL A 66 12.31 -3.30 1.17
CA VAL A 66 12.34 -3.55 2.62
C VAL A 66 12.54 -2.22 3.34
N ILE A 67 11.46 -1.67 3.89
CA ILE A 67 11.46 -0.36 4.53
C ILE A 67 11.07 -0.43 6.02
N PRO A 68 11.72 0.37 6.90
CA PRO A 68 11.27 0.51 8.28
C PRO A 68 9.88 1.15 8.36
N LEU A 69 8.98 0.57 9.13
CA LEU A 69 7.62 1.09 9.37
C LEU A 69 7.61 2.25 10.39
N ARG A 70 8.51 3.23 10.21
CA ARG A 70 8.59 4.40 11.08
C ARG A 70 7.83 5.57 10.43
N PRO A 71 7.12 6.41 11.21
CA PRO A 71 6.34 7.52 10.66
C PRO A 71 7.14 8.45 9.75
N SER A 72 8.43 8.69 10.02
CA SER A 72 9.28 9.54 9.18
C SER A 72 9.52 8.95 7.79
N VAL A 73 9.73 7.64 7.68
CA VAL A 73 9.97 6.95 6.40
C VAL A 73 8.69 6.95 5.58
N LEU A 74 7.57 6.55 6.19
CA LEU A 74 6.27 6.51 5.52
C LEU A 74 5.79 7.92 5.12
N ARG A 75 6.06 8.93 5.96
CA ARG A 75 5.77 10.33 5.63
C ARG A 75 6.58 10.82 4.43
N GLY A 76 7.89 10.57 4.40
CA GLY A 76 8.72 10.99 3.26
C GLY A 76 8.26 10.36 1.93
N ILE A 77 7.86 9.09 1.95
CA ILE A 77 7.25 8.41 0.79
C ILE A 77 5.92 9.09 0.43
N GLY A 78 5.05 9.35 1.41
CA GLY A 78 3.77 10.02 1.20
C GLY A 78 3.91 11.44 0.65
N GLU A 79 4.90 12.20 1.12
CA GLU A 79 5.23 13.55 0.63
C GLU A 79 5.71 13.50 -0.83
N GLY A 80 6.59 12.56 -1.18
CA GLY A 80 7.05 12.38 -2.56
C GLY A 80 5.91 12.04 -3.53
N ILE A 81 5.01 11.15 -3.13
CA ILE A 81 3.80 10.83 -3.91
C ILE A 81 2.90 12.06 -4.02
N GLY A 82 2.66 12.75 -2.90
CA GLY A 82 1.83 13.96 -2.85
C GLY A 82 2.35 15.10 -3.71
N SER A 83 3.67 15.28 -3.80
CA SER A 83 4.30 16.26 -4.68
C SER A 83 4.21 15.91 -6.17
N THR A 84 3.87 14.66 -6.49
CA THR A 84 3.66 14.18 -7.87
C THR A 84 2.18 14.10 -8.23
N GLY A 85 1.28 14.11 -7.23
CA GLY A 85 -0.16 14.26 -7.44
C GLY A 85 -0.48 15.65 -7.98
N GLY A 86 -1.29 15.72 -9.05
CA GLY A 86 -1.51 16.90 -9.87
C GLY A 86 -1.65 18.21 -9.09
N ASP A 87 -1.08 19.28 -9.67
CA ASP A 87 -1.00 20.60 -9.06
C ASP A 87 -2.42 21.09 -8.70
N PRO A 88 -2.70 21.40 -7.41
CA PRO A 88 -3.97 21.98 -7.01
C PRO A 88 -4.34 23.24 -7.80
N SER A 89 -3.33 23.96 -8.31
CA SER A 89 -3.52 25.13 -9.17
C SER A 89 -4.23 24.76 -10.48
N GLU A 90 -3.96 23.59 -11.07
CA GLU A 90 -4.67 23.13 -12.28
C GLU A 90 -6.16 22.88 -12.01
N VAL A 91 -6.48 22.31 -10.84
CA VAL A 91 -7.88 22.10 -10.42
C VAL A 91 -8.58 23.44 -10.19
N ILE A 92 -7.89 24.39 -9.55
CA ILE A 92 -8.43 25.73 -9.32
C ILE A 92 -8.65 26.47 -10.64
N GLU A 93 -7.69 26.43 -11.57
CA GLU A 93 -7.83 27.05 -12.89
C GLU A 93 -8.92 26.39 -13.74
N TRP A 94 -9.11 25.07 -13.62
CA TRP A 94 -10.21 24.38 -14.26
C TRP A 94 -11.54 24.83 -13.66
N LEU A 95 -11.64 24.90 -12.33
CA LEU A 95 -12.85 25.39 -11.66
C LEU A 95 -13.15 26.82 -12.08
N ASP A 96 -12.19 27.73 -12.05
CA ASP A 96 -12.41 29.14 -12.43
C ASP A 96 -13.01 29.27 -13.84
N ARG A 97 -12.48 28.50 -14.81
CA ARG A 97 -13.01 28.50 -16.19
C ARG A 97 -14.39 27.86 -16.34
N ASN A 98 -14.71 26.83 -15.55
CA ASN A 98 -15.90 25.99 -15.79
C ASN A 98 -17.04 26.23 -14.80
N LEU A 99 -16.76 26.83 -13.64
CA LEU A 99 -17.72 27.08 -12.58
C LEU A 99 -18.92 27.92 -13.05
N PRO A 100 -18.76 28.98 -13.87
CA PRO A 100 -19.91 29.74 -14.35
C PRO A 100 -20.91 28.90 -15.15
N ALA A 101 -20.43 28.01 -16.02
CA ALA A 101 -21.27 27.13 -16.82
C ALA A 101 -21.93 26.04 -15.97
N ILE A 102 -21.20 25.49 -14.99
CA ILE A 102 -21.74 24.53 -14.02
C ILE A 102 -22.86 25.17 -13.21
N ILE A 103 -22.64 26.38 -12.68
CA ILE A 103 -23.64 27.14 -11.93
C ILE A 103 -24.88 27.37 -12.80
N GLN A 104 -24.72 27.85 -14.03
CA GLN A 104 -25.87 28.08 -14.90
C GLN A 104 -26.66 26.81 -15.23
N ARG A 105 -25.98 25.66 -15.36
CA ARG A 105 -26.62 24.40 -15.75
C ARG A 105 -27.28 23.67 -14.59
N TYR A 106 -26.74 23.80 -13.39
CA TYR A 106 -27.14 22.99 -12.24
C TYR A 106 -27.70 23.79 -11.07
N THR A 107 -27.63 25.12 -11.09
CA THR A 107 -28.34 25.95 -10.11
C THR A 107 -29.79 26.10 -10.58
N PRO A 108 -30.77 25.53 -9.85
CA PRO A 108 -32.16 25.77 -10.19
C PRO A 108 -32.44 27.27 -10.05
N VAL A 109 -32.93 27.88 -11.13
CA VAL A 109 -33.36 29.28 -11.14
C VAL A 109 -34.62 29.33 -10.26
N THR A 110 -34.44 29.59 -8.98
CA THR A 110 -35.55 29.75 -8.06
C THR A 110 -36.11 31.14 -8.34
N LEU A 111 -37.33 31.23 -8.86
CA LEU A 111 -38.00 32.51 -9.00
C LEU A 111 -38.11 33.16 -7.61
N GLU A 112 -38.03 34.49 -7.50
CA GLU A 112 -38.20 35.19 -6.21
C GLU A 112 -39.46 34.72 -5.47
N ARG A 113 -40.53 34.38 -6.22
CA ARG A 113 -41.77 33.84 -5.67
C ARG A 113 -41.62 32.46 -5.04
N ASP A 114 -40.74 31.62 -5.56
CA ASP A 114 -40.48 30.28 -5.02
C ASP A 114 -39.55 30.36 -3.81
N LEU A 115 -38.60 31.31 -3.82
CA LEU A 115 -37.78 31.63 -2.66
C LEU A 115 -38.64 32.20 -1.52
N ASP A 116 -39.50 33.17 -1.81
CA ASP A 116 -40.44 33.75 -0.85
C ASP A 116 -41.40 32.71 -0.27
N ARG A 117 -41.85 31.75 -1.08
CA ARG A 117 -42.68 30.64 -0.62
C ARG A 117 -41.91 29.75 0.34
N HIS A 118 -40.65 29.45 0.03
CA HIS A 118 -39.78 28.63 0.87
C HIS A 118 -39.48 29.33 2.21
N VAL A 119 -39.12 30.62 2.16
CA VAL A 119 -38.87 31.45 3.35
C VAL A 119 -40.12 31.50 4.23
N ARG A 120 -41.30 31.77 3.67
CA ARG A 120 -42.55 31.77 4.45
C ARG A 120 -42.88 30.40 5.05
N ALA A 121 -42.64 29.31 4.33
CA ALA A 121 -42.87 27.96 4.85
C ALA A 121 -41.97 27.64 6.05
N VAL A 122 -40.70 28.08 6.02
CA VAL A 122 -39.77 27.94 7.14
C VAL A 122 -40.20 28.81 8.33
N MET A 123 -40.59 30.06 8.08
CA MET A 123 -41.01 31.01 9.12
C MET A 123 -42.38 30.66 9.76
N ALA A 124 -43.24 29.92 9.06
CA ALA A 124 -44.52 29.44 9.58
C ALA A 124 -44.42 28.07 10.28
N GLY A 125 -43.28 27.38 10.14
CA GLY A 125 -43.00 26.09 10.77
C GLY A 125 -42.09 26.17 12.01
N ALA A 126 -41.74 27.39 12.45
CA ALA A 126 -40.94 27.67 13.65
C ALA A 126 -41.79 28.30 14.76
#